data_AF-A0A9E6QWX3-F1
#
_entry.id   AF-A0A9E6QWX3-F1
#
_cell.length_a   1.000
_cell.length_b   1.000
_cell.length_c   1.000
_cell.angle_alpha   90.00
_cell.angle_beta   90.00
_cell.angle_gamma   90.00
#
_symmetry.space_group_name_H-M   'P 1'
#
loop_
_entity.id
_entity.type
_entity.pdbx_description
1 polymer ?
#
loop_
_entity_poly.entity_id
_entity_poly.type
_entity_poly.pdbx_seq_one_letter_code
_entity_poly.pdbx_strand_id
1 'polypeptide(L)'
;MKKAGFFTAVALGAMVMLAPVAAQDLAVGPSGLADTDASKQRKPRDGGGAIVLGDGVDGSLSRGTNTYVMQGRAGQRVRISLSSPRFDTVLRISGPNGFSAENDDAPGGATLDSMLEAVLPADGSYELVVSAFNGQGSGEYRLATMDPANPAPGGARPIAFGEAATGMLTPSDPTSFTGQYVDYYAFAGRAGQRVTFDLGSEDIDTLLTVYLPDGRQEMNDDRNGTANTDSLLSITLPTDGTYHVAASSFSPGEAGRYGLTVREAEAGVRTVRPSTGNSRVFALTVGVADYERISPLDRTDEDAERVSAALRSAGVLAPESVTLLNSRATRANFQAALTDLTNAMGEEDLLLIFYSGHGEKVENMTTEHDGSAETMELFDAPLYDYELAAMMENIDARTLLVIDACFAGGFDNVIDQRVDRMGIFSSDEDTLSLVATREKAGGHISHIFRQAIEGGADLDGDREVTAGELSEFMRRQFYRAVLEAPLATDAEDFRDMQVPGWQHIVIDRGGDGMPHQQVLMNLAQPSGGTLARAN
;
A
#
# COMPACT_ATOMS: atom_id res chain seq x y z
N MET A 1 -37.51 40.75 12.21
CA MET A 1 -37.39 41.88 11.24
C MET A 1 -36.91 43.13 11.99
N LYS A 2 -35.99 43.91 11.41
CA LYS A 2 -35.65 45.33 11.73
C LYS A 2 -35.26 45.65 13.21
N LYS A 3 -33.98 45.98 13.48
CA LYS A 3 -33.37 47.35 13.50
C LYS A 3 -33.80 48.19 14.72
N ALA A 4 -32.95 48.98 15.39
CA ALA A 4 -31.50 49.26 15.26
C ALA A 4 -30.95 49.77 16.62
N GLY A 5 -29.71 50.23 16.69
CA GLY A 5 -29.18 50.98 17.85
C GLY A 5 -28.11 52.00 17.46
N PHE A 6 -27.78 52.94 18.36
CA PHE A 6 -26.48 53.64 18.45
C PHE A 6 -26.35 54.60 19.66
N PHE A 7 -25.09 54.82 20.08
CA PHE A 7 -24.45 56.05 20.62
C PHE A 7 -24.51 56.50 22.11
N THR A 8 -23.33 56.39 22.76
CA THR A 8 -22.60 57.35 23.66
C THR A 8 -23.13 57.84 25.02
N ALA A 9 -22.63 57.18 26.09
CA ALA A 9 -21.52 57.63 26.98
C ALA A 9 -21.50 58.99 27.71
N VAL A 10 -21.33 58.92 29.05
CA VAL A 10 -20.67 59.89 29.97
C VAL A 10 -20.08 59.11 31.19
N ALA A 11 -19.11 59.58 31.98
CA ALA A 11 -17.66 59.67 31.69
C ALA A 11 -16.86 60.32 32.86
N LEU A 12 -16.41 59.55 33.88
CA LEU A 12 -15.51 59.96 34.99
C LEU A 12 -14.80 58.68 35.52
N GLY A 13 -13.56 58.60 36.00
CA GLY A 13 -12.41 59.50 36.18
C GLY A 13 -11.32 58.70 36.96
N ALA A 14 -10.03 59.03 37.05
CA ALA A 14 -9.22 60.17 36.59
C ALA A 14 -7.76 59.72 36.27
N MET A 15 -6.88 60.65 35.87
CA MET A 15 -5.56 60.35 35.26
C MET A 15 -4.47 61.37 35.64
N VAL A 16 -3.31 60.90 36.11
CA VAL A 16 -1.99 61.60 36.17
C VAL A 16 -0.91 60.49 36.10
N MET A 17 0.08 60.35 35.20
CA MET A 17 0.96 61.20 34.36
C MET A 17 2.20 61.81 35.04
N LEU A 18 3.41 61.26 34.78
CA LEU A 18 4.50 61.96 34.04
C LEU A 18 5.88 61.23 34.02
N ALA A 19 6.30 60.85 32.81
CA ALA A 19 7.62 61.08 32.14
C ALA A 19 9.00 60.61 32.72
N PRO A 20 10.05 60.46 31.88
CA PRO A 20 11.31 59.75 32.22
C PRO A 20 12.63 60.57 32.07
N VAL A 21 13.77 59.98 32.46
CA VAL A 21 15.15 60.41 32.10
C VAL A 21 16.03 59.16 31.83
N ALA A 22 17.13 59.32 31.07
CA ALA A 22 17.95 58.24 30.49
C ALA A 22 19.13 57.74 31.36
N ALA A 23 19.92 56.80 30.81
CA ALA A 23 20.92 55.96 31.49
C ALA A 23 22.34 56.57 31.61
N GLN A 24 23.17 55.92 32.44
CA GLN A 24 24.65 55.96 32.42
C GLN A 24 25.23 54.63 32.96
N ASP A 25 26.37 54.21 32.42
CA ASP A 25 27.07 52.98 32.81
C ASP A 25 27.84 53.08 34.13
N LEU A 26 28.07 51.93 34.79
CA LEU A 26 29.33 51.61 35.49
C LEU A 26 29.37 50.11 35.86
N ALA A 27 30.50 49.44 35.63
CA ALA A 27 30.66 47.99 35.78
C ALA A 27 31.71 47.59 36.83
N VAL A 28 31.45 46.49 37.55
CA VAL A 28 32.44 45.74 38.37
C VAL A 28 32.16 44.23 38.25
N GLY A 29 33.22 43.41 38.34
CA GLY A 29 33.22 41.98 38.01
C GLY A 29 32.82 40.98 39.12
N PRO A 30 33.14 39.67 38.94
CA PRO A 30 32.37 38.57 39.54
C PRO A 30 33.06 37.82 40.70
N SER A 31 32.25 37.12 41.52
CA SER A 31 32.53 35.80 42.14
C SER A 31 31.41 35.41 43.13
N GLY A 32 31.17 34.10 43.38
CA GLY A 32 30.35 33.64 44.50
C GLY A 32 29.36 32.49 44.23
N LEU A 33 29.82 31.25 44.41
CA LEU A 33 29.02 30.04 44.67
C LEU A 33 28.15 30.23 45.93
N ALA A 34 27.01 29.59 46.19
CA ALA A 34 26.00 28.80 45.44
C ALA A 34 24.75 28.72 46.39
N ASP A 35 23.80 27.78 46.49
CA ASP A 35 23.33 26.52 45.85
C ASP A 35 21.91 26.23 46.48
N THR A 36 21.00 25.31 46.13
CA THR A 36 20.84 24.23 45.13
C THR A 36 19.36 24.15 44.69
N ASP A 37 19.04 23.71 43.47
CA ASP A 37 18.14 22.54 43.20
C ASP A 37 18.01 22.28 41.68
N ALA A 38 18.79 21.33 41.16
CA ALA A 38 18.76 20.96 39.75
C ALA A 38 17.89 19.71 39.55
N SER A 39 16.67 19.90 39.04
CA SER A 39 15.81 18.80 38.58
C SER A 39 16.55 17.97 37.54
N LYS A 40 16.89 16.72 37.90
CA LYS A 40 17.79 15.86 37.11
C LYS A 40 17.17 15.50 35.76
N GLN A 41 17.49 16.26 34.71
CA GLN A 41 17.46 15.74 33.36
C GLN A 41 18.34 14.47 33.34
N ARG A 42 17.73 13.32 33.03
CA ARG A 42 18.47 12.10 32.75
C ARG A 42 19.30 12.36 31.50
N LYS A 43 20.62 12.38 31.65
CA LYS A 43 21.53 12.33 30.50
C LYS A 43 21.19 11.07 29.69
N PRO A 44 20.97 11.15 28.36
CA PRO A 44 20.81 9.97 27.51
C PRO A 44 21.96 9.00 27.76
N ARG A 45 21.65 7.71 27.90
CA ARG A 45 22.60 6.70 28.35
C ARG A 45 23.10 5.78 27.23
N ASP A 46 22.49 5.93 26.07
CA ASP A 46 22.58 5.11 24.87
C ASP A 46 22.64 6.08 23.65
N GLY A 47 22.76 5.58 22.41
CA GLY A 47 23.07 6.42 21.24
C GLY A 47 21.89 7.24 20.67
N GLY A 48 22.15 8.03 19.62
CA GLY A 48 21.14 8.82 18.89
C GLY A 48 21.43 10.33 18.84
N GLY A 49 20.44 11.13 18.42
CA GLY A 49 20.63 12.57 18.13
C GLY A 49 19.34 13.34 17.85
N ALA A 50 19.44 14.48 17.16
CA ALA A 50 18.26 15.16 16.60
C ALA A 50 18.02 14.69 15.15
N ILE A 51 16.77 14.70 14.69
CA ILE A 51 16.37 14.40 13.31
C ILE A 51 15.25 15.36 12.88
N VAL A 52 15.30 15.87 11.64
CA VAL A 52 14.24 16.71 11.07
C VAL A 52 13.30 15.83 10.24
N LEU A 53 12.01 16.15 10.22
CA LEU A 53 11.05 15.43 9.38
C LEU A 53 11.38 15.67 7.89
N GLY A 54 11.74 14.59 7.19
CA GLY A 54 12.32 14.62 5.84
C GLY A 54 13.76 14.06 5.78
N ASP A 55 14.43 13.93 6.93
CA ASP A 55 15.81 13.41 6.99
C ASP A 55 15.83 11.87 7.07
N GLY A 56 16.91 11.29 6.52
CA GLY A 56 17.40 9.94 6.79
C GLY A 56 18.75 9.97 7.51
N VAL A 57 18.96 9.08 8.49
CA VAL A 57 20.17 9.00 9.31
C VAL A 57 20.61 7.54 9.49
N ASP A 58 21.83 7.24 9.07
CA ASP A 58 22.50 5.97 9.35
C ASP A 58 23.10 5.95 10.76
N GLY A 59 23.08 4.80 11.42
CA GLY A 59 23.59 4.63 12.77
C GLY A 59 23.90 3.18 13.14
N SER A 60 24.51 2.97 14.30
CA SER A 60 24.92 1.66 14.80
C SER A 60 24.29 1.36 16.16
N LEU A 61 23.59 0.23 16.27
CA LEU A 61 23.03 -0.27 17.52
C LEU A 61 23.99 -1.29 18.13
N SER A 62 24.60 -0.97 19.27
CA SER A 62 25.57 -1.86 19.93
C SER A 62 24.96 -2.69 21.07
N ARG A 63 24.06 -2.08 21.85
CA ARG A 63 23.20 -2.72 22.85
C ARG A 63 22.13 -1.74 23.32
N GLY A 64 20.95 -2.24 23.68
CA GLY A 64 19.89 -1.41 24.25
C GLY A 64 19.08 -0.72 23.17
N THR A 65 18.97 0.60 23.25
CA THR A 65 18.12 1.40 22.35
C THR A 65 18.82 2.70 21.97
N ASN A 66 18.82 3.10 20.70
CA ASN A 66 19.19 4.46 20.33
C ASN A 66 17.93 5.35 20.35
N THR A 67 18.07 6.65 20.64
CA THR A 67 16.95 7.59 20.75
C THR A 67 17.20 8.87 19.96
N TYR A 68 16.32 9.15 19.02
CA TYR A 68 16.32 10.36 18.21
C TYR A 68 15.21 11.30 18.64
N VAL A 69 15.40 12.60 18.44
CA VAL A 69 14.42 13.63 18.83
C VAL A 69 14.05 14.49 17.63
N MET A 70 12.75 14.54 17.32
CA MET A 70 12.17 15.37 16.28
C MET A 70 11.22 16.43 16.87
N GLN A 71 10.93 17.48 16.12
CA GLN A 71 9.85 18.43 16.45
C GLN A 71 8.65 18.18 15.53
N GLY A 72 7.46 18.11 16.11
CA GLY A 72 6.20 17.86 15.42
C GLY A 72 5.13 18.90 15.74
N ARG A 73 4.10 18.95 14.90
CA ARG A 73 2.93 19.85 15.04
C ARG A 73 1.62 19.09 15.17
N ALA A 74 0.64 19.67 15.84
CA ALA A 74 -0.69 19.11 15.98
C ALA A 74 -1.34 18.89 14.59
N GLY A 75 -1.81 17.67 14.33
CA GLY A 75 -2.42 17.26 13.06
C GLY A 75 -1.44 16.93 11.94
N GLN A 76 -0.12 17.02 12.17
CA GLN A 76 0.89 16.66 11.19
C GLN A 76 0.95 15.14 10.99
N ARG A 77 1.06 14.68 9.74
CA ARG A 77 1.31 13.28 9.41
C ARG A 77 2.80 13.00 9.47
N VAL A 78 3.17 11.81 9.94
CA VAL A 78 4.53 11.28 9.84
C VAL A 78 4.47 9.84 9.37
N ARG A 79 5.38 9.48 8.46
CA ARG A 79 5.77 8.11 8.15
C ARG A 79 7.27 7.98 8.47
N ILE A 80 7.63 6.93 9.18
CA ILE A 80 8.98 6.71 9.72
C ILE A 80 9.38 5.27 9.42
N SER A 81 10.51 5.07 8.74
CA SER A 81 11.10 3.75 8.48
C SER A 81 12.37 3.56 9.31
N LEU A 82 12.59 2.35 9.81
CA LEU A 82 13.79 1.90 10.49
C LEU A 82 14.23 0.59 9.85
N SER A 83 15.34 0.55 9.12
CA SER A 83 15.82 -0.66 8.45
C SER A 83 17.18 -1.16 8.94
N SER A 84 17.40 -2.48 8.95
CA SER A 84 18.70 -3.07 9.27
C SER A 84 18.94 -4.43 8.62
N PRO A 85 20.02 -4.60 7.81
CA PRO A 85 20.45 -5.92 7.33
C PRO A 85 21.18 -6.74 8.41
N ARG A 86 21.04 -6.38 9.70
CA ARG A 86 21.85 -6.91 10.81
C ARG A 86 21.05 -7.39 12.02
N PHE A 87 19.82 -6.91 12.20
CA PHE A 87 18.95 -7.31 13.30
C PHE A 87 17.49 -7.01 12.99
N ASP A 88 16.62 -7.81 13.60
CA ASP A 88 15.19 -7.62 13.69
C ASP A 88 14.87 -6.32 14.46
N THR A 89 14.25 -5.33 13.81
CA THR A 89 14.16 -3.96 14.29
C THR A 89 12.86 -3.65 15.03
N VAL A 90 12.89 -2.69 15.97
CA VAL A 90 11.67 -2.20 16.64
C VAL A 90 11.74 -0.68 16.79
N LEU A 91 10.71 0.01 16.29
CA LEU A 91 10.56 1.45 16.26
C LEU A 91 9.40 1.93 17.14
N ARG A 92 9.68 2.75 18.16
CA ARG A 92 8.65 3.42 18.97
C ARG A 92 8.74 4.93 18.90
N ILE A 93 7.63 5.59 18.56
CA ILE A 93 7.45 7.03 18.79
C ILE A 93 6.79 7.26 20.15
N SER A 94 7.19 8.32 20.84
CA SER A 94 6.46 8.87 22.00
C SER A 94 6.52 10.40 22.02
N GLY A 95 5.58 11.06 22.70
CA GLY A 95 5.47 12.52 22.65
C GLY A 95 4.50 13.14 23.66
N PRO A 96 4.06 14.39 23.43
CA PRO A 96 3.21 15.13 24.36
C PRO A 96 1.87 14.44 24.65
N ASN A 97 1.23 14.83 25.76
CA ASN A 97 -0.05 14.30 26.23
C ASN A 97 -0.07 12.77 26.48
N GLY A 98 1.09 12.12 26.57
CA GLY A 98 1.19 10.67 26.74
C GLY A 98 1.02 9.87 25.45
N PHE A 99 1.14 10.52 24.29
CA PHE A 99 1.14 9.85 23.00
C PHE A 99 2.31 8.85 22.90
N SER A 100 2.02 7.64 22.43
CA SER A 100 3.03 6.69 21.95
C SER A 100 2.40 5.71 20.96
N ALA A 101 3.20 5.26 20.00
CA ALA A 101 2.90 4.15 19.10
C ALA A 101 4.21 3.40 18.85
N GLU A 102 4.13 2.09 18.65
CA GLU A 102 5.27 1.18 18.44
C GLU A 102 4.91 0.27 17.26
N ASN A 103 5.89 -0.07 16.43
CA ASN A 103 5.77 -1.10 15.40
C ASN A 103 7.14 -1.77 15.19
N ASP A 104 7.12 -3.08 14.99
CA ASP A 104 8.25 -3.94 14.69
C ASP A 104 8.49 -4.01 13.17
N ASP A 105 7.39 -4.16 12.40
CA ASP A 105 7.41 -4.53 10.97
C ASP A 105 7.11 -3.36 10.01
N ALA A 106 7.39 -3.56 8.73
CA ALA A 106 7.03 -2.65 7.64
C ALA A 106 5.93 -3.24 6.74
N PRO A 107 5.11 -2.39 6.08
CA PRO A 107 4.24 -2.82 5.00
C PRO A 107 5.03 -3.63 3.96
N GLY A 108 4.56 -4.85 3.68
CA GLY A 108 5.18 -5.75 2.71
C GLY A 108 6.30 -6.65 3.24
N GLY A 109 6.55 -6.73 4.56
CA GLY A 109 7.09 -7.89 5.31
C GLY A 109 8.40 -8.61 4.89
N ALA A 110 8.99 -8.29 3.73
CA ALA A 110 10.15 -8.96 3.16
C ALA A 110 11.47 -8.66 3.90
N THR A 111 11.44 -7.72 4.83
CA THR A 111 12.55 -7.34 5.70
C THR A 111 12.08 -7.21 7.14
N LEU A 112 13.01 -7.37 8.09
CA LEU A 112 12.75 -7.21 9.53
C LEU A 112 12.88 -5.71 9.94
N ASP A 113 12.44 -4.84 9.04
CA ASP A 113 12.52 -3.39 9.13
C ASP A 113 11.19 -2.83 9.65
N SER A 114 11.19 -1.88 10.58
CA SER A 114 9.96 -1.25 11.07
C SER A 114 9.49 -0.10 10.19
N MET A 115 8.18 0.06 10.04
CA MET A 115 7.58 1.31 9.53
C MET A 115 6.42 1.76 10.41
N LEU A 116 6.44 3.03 10.85
CA LEU A 116 5.39 3.61 11.70
C LEU A 116 4.76 4.82 11.02
N GLU A 117 3.43 4.81 10.89
CA GLU A 117 2.62 5.97 10.53
C GLU A 117 1.86 6.54 11.73
N ALA A 118 1.79 7.86 11.83
CA ALA A 118 1.00 8.55 12.85
C ALA A 118 0.49 9.93 12.42
N VAL A 119 -0.62 10.35 13.02
CA VAL A 119 -1.02 11.76 13.09
C VAL A 119 -0.63 12.29 14.47
N LEU A 120 0.25 13.30 14.51
CA LEU A 120 0.79 13.84 15.76
C LEU A 120 -0.28 14.65 16.52
N PRO A 121 -0.63 14.29 17.77
CA PRO A 121 -1.78 14.91 18.45
C PRO A 121 -1.53 16.30 19.05
N ALA A 122 -0.30 16.82 19.04
CA ALA A 122 0.06 18.08 19.67
C ALA A 122 1.31 18.72 19.03
N ASP A 123 1.51 20.01 19.27
CA ASP A 123 2.82 20.65 19.03
C ASP A 123 3.82 20.19 20.10
N GLY A 124 5.05 19.85 19.69
CA GLY A 124 6.14 19.63 20.64
C GLY A 124 7.23 18.67 20.17
N SER A 125 7.97 18.17 21.15
CA SER A 125 9.09 17.24 20.95
C SER A 125 8.59 15.80 20.97
N TYR A 126 9.02 15.01 20.00
CA TYR A 126 8.74 13.56 19.91
C TYR A 126 10.05 12.78 19.96
N GLU A 127 10.08 11.71 20.75
CA GLU A 127 11.21 10.79 20.89
C GLU A 127 10.95 9.54 20.04
N LEU A 128 11.87 9.24 19.12
CA LEU A 128 11.91 8.04 18.30
C LEU A 128 12.94 7.08 18.89
N VAL A 129 12.51 5.90 19.32
CA VAL A 129 13.35 4.88 19.94
C VAL A 129 13.58 3.75 18.93
N VAL A 130 14.85 3.56 18.57
CA VAL A 130 15.37 2.50 17.73
C VAL A 130 15.88 1.37 18.62
N SER A 131 15.43 0.15 18.40
CA SER A 131 15.87 -1.02 19.16
C SER A 131 15.83 -2.30 18.32
N ALA A 132 16.24 -3.42 18.91
CA ALA A 132 16.14 -4.74 18.29
C ALA A 132 15.09 -5.60 19.01
N PHE A 133 14.38 -6.44 18.27
CA PHE A 133 13.32 -7.31 18.80
C PHE A 133 13.85 -8.22 19.91
N ASN A 134 13.09 -8.32 21.01
CA ASN A 134 13.50 -8.97 22.27
C ASN A 134 14.89 -8.53 22.82
N GLY A 135 15.43 -7.39 22.36
CA GLY A 135 16.79 -6.94 22.64
C GLY A 135 17.90 -7.86 22.10
N GLN A 136 17.60 -8.71 21.11
CA GLN A 136 18.54 -9.66 20.50
C GLN A 136 19.03 -9.18 19.14
N GLY A 137 19.82 -8.09 19.12
CA GLY A 137 20.36 -7.56 17.87
C GLY A 137 21.43 -6.49 18.07
N SER A 138 22.31 -6.37 17.08
CA SER A 138 23.32 -5.31 17.02
C SER A 138 23.94 -5.18 15.62
N GLY A 139 24.14 -3.96 15.15
CA GLY A 139 24.77 -3.64 13.87
C GLY A 139 24.31 -2.29 13.33
N GLU A 140 24.61 -2.03 12.06
CA GLU A 140 24.20 -0.80 11.38
C GLU A 140 22.70 -0.84 11.02
N TYR A 141 22.05 0.32 11.05
CA TYR A 141 20.67 0.55 10.67
C TYR A 141 20.51 1.94 10.01
N ARG A 142 19.40 2.16 9.31
CA ARG A 142 18.97 3.46 8.79
C ARG A 142 17.64 3.86 9.42
N LEU A 143 17.52 5.09 9.90
CA LEU A 143 16.26 5.68 10.37
C LEU A 143 15.88 6.83 9.44
N ALA A 144 14.72 6.77 8.78
CA ALA A 144 14.26 7.77 7.83
C ALA A 144 12.83 8.25 8.13
N THR A 145 12.56 9.53 7.88
CA THR A 145 11.29 10.19 8.25
C THR A 145 10.77 11.08 7.12
N MET A 146 9.45 11.19 6.93
CA MET A 146 8.84 12.26 6.13
C MET A 146 7.38 12.53 6.54
N ASP A 147 6.83 13.67 6.10
CA ASP A 147 5.37 13.85 6.01
C ASP A 147 4.91 13.21 4.69
N PRO A 148 4.14 12.12 4.68
CA PRO A 148 3.83 11.41 3.44
C PRO A 148 2.87 12.18 2.52
N ALA A 149 2.21 13.25 2.99
CA ALA A 149 1.44 14.16 2.15
C ALA A 149 2.30 15.30 1.56
N ASN A 150 3.56 15.42 1.99
CA ASN A 150 4.51 16.46 1.61
C ASN A 150 5.96 15.93 1.77
N PRO A 151 6.38 14.94 0.97
CA PRO A 151 7.63 14.20 1.20
C PRO A 151 8.90 15.05 1.02
N ALA A 152 8.82 16.15 0.28
CA ALA A 152 9.93 17.10 0.10
C ALA A 152 9.51 18.56 0.38
N PRO A 153 9.38 18.97 1.65
CA PRO A 153 8.85 20.28 2.04
C PRO A 153 9.65 21.48 1.48
N GLY A 154 9.21 22.01 0.35
CA GLY A 154 9.91 23.08 -0.38
C GLY A 154 11.13 22.61 -1.20
N GLY A 155 11.36 21.31 -1.29
CA GLY A 155 12.37 20.69 -2.17
C GLY A 155 11.80 20.26 -3.53
N ALA A 156 10.50 19.96 -3.61
CA ALA A 156 9.87 19.48 -4.83
C ALA A 156 9.84 20.54 -5.95
N ARG A 157 10.23 20.13 -7.16
CA ARG A 157 10.24 20.95 -8.38
C ARG A 157 8.83 21.02 -8.99
N PRO A 158 8.29 22.19 -9.37
CA PRO A 158 7.00 22.25 -10.04
C PRO A 158 7.07 21.57 -11.42
N ILE A 159 6.02 20.84 -11.81
CA ILE A 159 5.85 20.25 -13.15
C ILE A 159 4.41 20.46 -13.64
N ALA A 160 4.24 20.76 -14.94
CA ALA A 160 2.92 20.97 -15.55
C ALA A 160 2.46 19.77 -16.42
N PHE A 161 1.15 19.65 -16.65
CA PHE A 161 0.61 18.67 -17.59
C PHE A 161 1.09 18.97 -19.02
N GLY A 162 1.62 17.95 -19.71
CA GLY A 162 2.24 18.07 -21.02
C GLY A 162 3.69 18.54 -20.99
N GLU A 163 4.28 18.77 -19.81
CA GLU A 163 5.69 19.08 -19.64
C GLU A 163 6.54 17.80 -19.56
N ALA A 164 7.78 17.90 -20.03
CA ALA A 164 8.80 16.88 -19.86
C ALA A 164 9.95 17.50 -19.05
N ALA A 165 10.17 16.98 -17.85
CA ALA A 165 11.35 17.25 -17.06
C ALA A 165 12.44 16.23 -17.39
N THR A 166 13.70 16.64 -17.24
CA THR A 166 14.84 15.74 -17.19
C THR A 166 15.64 16.00 -15.93
N GLY A 167 16.32 14.97 -15.45
CA GLY A 167 17.17 15.07 -14.27
C GLY A 167 18.28 14.04 -14.29
N MET A 168 19.00 13.96 -13.18
CA MET A 168 20.05 12.97 -12.95
C MET A 168 20.13 12.71 -11.46
N LEU A 169 19.96 11.45 -11.07
CA LEU A 169 20.15 11.01 -9.69
C LEU A 169 21.63 11.00 -9.34
N THR A 170 21.97 11.51 -8.17
CA THR A 170 23.35 11.66 -7.70
C THR A 170 23.48 11.34 -6.20
N PRO A 171 24.69 10.94 -5.73
CA PRO A 171 24.98 10.81 -4.29
C PRO A 171 24.93 12.10 -3.46
N SER A 172 24.41 13.20 -4.01
CA SER A 172 24.17 14.47 -3.32
C SER A 172 22.69 14.82 -3.18
N ASP A 173 21.79 14.03 -3.77
CA ASP A 173 20.34 14.26 -3.71
C ASP A 173 19.73 13.70 -2.42
N PRO A 174 18.47 14.06 -2.10
CA PRO A 174 17.70 13.38 -1.06
C PRO A 174 17.62 11.87 -1.32
N THR A 175 17.32 11.11 -0.26
CA THR A 175 17.10 9.66 -0.35
C THR A 175 15.69 9.30 0.06
N SER A 176 15.16 8.23 -0.51
CA SER A 176 13.94 7.56 -0.04
C SER A 176 14.18 6.92 1.34
N PHE A 177 13.13 6.35 1.93
CA PHE A 177 13.25 5.52 3.13
C PHE A 177 14.31 4.42 2.99
N THR A 178 14.26 3.71 1.86
CA THR A 178 15.08 2.54 1.50
C THR A 178 16.45 2.90 0.89
N GLY A 179 16.76 4.18 0.71
CA GLY A 179 18.11 4.65 0.36
C GLY A 179 18.41 4.84 -1.12
N GLN A 180 17.44 4.65 -2.02
CA GLN A 180 17.52 5.15 -3.40
C GLN A 180 17.65 6.68 -3.38
N TYR A 181 18.46 7.26 -4.28
CA TYR A 181 18.43 8.71 -4.49
C TYR A 181 17.11 9.08 -5.16
N VAL A 182 16.54 10.24 -4.80
CA VAL A 182 15.21 10.63 -5.26
C VAL A 182 15.14 12.11 -5.57
N ASP A 183 14.61 12.41 -6.76
CA ASP A 183 14.30 13.75 -7.20
C ASP A 183 12.79 13.96 -7.18
N TYR A 184 12.32 14.93 -6.39
CA TYR A 184 10.90 15.17 -6.18
C TYR A 184 10.35 16.27 -7.10
N TYR A 185 9.19 16.01 -7.68
CA TYR A 185 8.37 16.96 -8.43
C TYR A 185 7.01 17.15 -7.75
N ALA A 186 6.31 18.23 -8.07
CA ALA A 186 4.97 18.51 -7.55
C ALA A 186 4.06 19.17 -8.59
N PHE A 187 2.79 18.80 -8.59
CA PHE A 187 1.76 19.39 -9.44
C PHE A 187 0.44 19.58 -8.68
N ALA A 188 -0.46 20.41 -9.22
CA ALA A 188 -1.79 20.63 -8.65
C ALA A 188 -2.82 19.77 -9.39
N GLY A 189 -3.47 18.87 -8.66
CA GLY A 189 -4.46 17.92 -9.17
C GLY A 189 -5.87 18.23 -8.69
N ARG A 190 -6.86 17.72 -9.44
CA ARG A 190 -8.30 17.80 -9.17
C ARG A 190 -8.90 16.40 -9.18
N ALA A 191 -9.90 16.16 -8.34
CA ALA A 191 -10.59 14.88 -8.25
C ALA A 191 -11.15 14.46 -9.63
N GLY A 192 -10.94 13.20 -10.01
CA GLY A 192 -11.43 12.62 -11.27
C GLY A 192 -10.57 12.90 -12.51
N GLN A 193 -9.48 13.67 -12.43
CA GLN A 193 -8.51 13.73 -13.53
C GLN A 193 -7.78 12.39 -13.67
N ARG A 194 -7.61 11.86 -14.89
CA ARG A 194 -6.61 10.80 -15.15
C ARG A 194 -5.28 11.46 -15.49
N VAL A 195 -4.24 11.08 -14.77
CA VAL A 195 -2.87 11.52 -15.01
C VAL A 195 -1.97 10.31 -15.25
N THR A 196 -1.30 10.30 -16.39
CA THR A 196 -0.26 9.35 -16.76
C THR A 196 1.11 9.96 -16.44
N PHE A 197 1.96 9.18 -15.79
CA PHE A 197 3.32 9.51 -15.39
C PHE A 197 4.26 8.55 -16.10
N ASP A 198 5.10 9.10 -16.98
CA ASP A 198 5.99 8.39 -17.90
C ASP A 198 7.42 8.74 -17.47
N LEU A 199 8.07 7.83 -16.72
CA LEU A 199 9.45 7.92 -16.24
C LEU A 199 10.30 6.95 -17.06
N GLY A 200 11.51 7.34 -17.48
CA GLY A 200 12.37 6.44 -18.24
C GLY A 200 13.85 6.83 -18.28
N SER A 201 14.71 5.85 -18.57
CA SER A 201 16.16 5.96 -18.48
C SER A 201 16.93 5.00 -19.40
N GLU A 202 18.12 5.43 -19.86
CA GLU A 202 19.14 4.56 -20.47
C GLU A 202 20.28 4.24 -19.47
N ASP A 203 20.26 4.82 -18.25
CA ASP A 203 21.36 4.79 -17.27
C ASP A 203 21.04 4.00 -15.99
N ILE A 204 19.76 3.84 -15.61
CA ILE A 204 19.29 3.19 -14.37
C ILE A 204 18.00 2.40 -14.61
N ASP A 205 17.73 1.42 -13.76
CA ASP A 205 16.41 0.84 -13.58
C ASP A 205 15.52 1.81 -12.78
N THR A 206 14.28 2.09 -13.20
CA THR A 206 13.52 3.24 -12.67
C THR A 206 12.38 2.85 -11.74
N LEU A 207 12.22 3.60 -10.65
CA LEU A 207 11.09 3.49 -9.73
C LEU A 207 10.39 4.84 -9.59
N LEU A 208 9.12 4.85 -9.94
CA LEU A 208 8.21 5.98 -9.86
C LEU A 208 7.29 5.83 -8.65
N THR A 209 7.11 6.89 -7.85
CA THR A 209 6.10 6.91 -6.78
C THR A 209 5.35 8.23 -6.74
N VAL A 210 4.02 8.17 -6.77
CA VAL A 210 3.13 9.33 -6.68
C VAL A 210 2.47 9.37 -5.30
N TYR A 211 2.83 10.38 -4.52
CA TYR A 211 2.29 10.65 -3.18
C TYR A 211 1.03 11.54 -3.29
N LEU A 212 -0.04 11.11 -2.64
CA LEU A 212 -1.37 11.71 -2.66
C LEU A 212 -1.52 12.79 -1.58
N PRO A 213 -2.44 13.78 -1.75
CA PRO A 213 -2.73 14.81 -0.74
C PRO A 213 -3.18 14.27 0.62
N ASP A 214 -3.61 13.01 0.70
CA ASP A 214 -4.02 12.32 1.93
C ASP A 214 -2.90 11.52 2.60
N GLY A 215 -1.69 11.47 2.01
CA GLY A 215 -0.52 10.74 2.52
C GLY A 215 -0.40 9.29 2.05
N ARG A 216 -1.30 8.80 1.20
CA ARG A 216 -1.09 7.52 0.51
C ARG A 216 -0.08 7.68 -0.63
N GLN A 217 0.37 6.56 -1.17
CA GLN A 217 1.24 6.53 -2.34
C GLN A 217 0.80 5.42 -3.28
N GLU A 218 0.96 5.66 -4.58
CA GLU A 218 0.84 4.69 -5.66
C GLU A 218 2.24 4.61 -6.30
N MET A 219 2.74 3.42 -6.64
CA MET A 219 4.09 3.24 -7.20
C MET A 219 4.09 2.27 -8.38
N ASN A 220 5.14 2.34 -9.18
CA ASN A 220 5.35 1.53 -10.36
C ASN A 220 6.84 1.60 -10.75
N ASP A 221 7.41 0.49 -11.16
CA ASP A 221 8.78 0.34 -11.69
C ASP A 221 8.75 0.07 -13.19
N ASP A 222 7.88 -0.86 -13.62
CA ASP A 222 7.87 -1.42 -14.99
C ASP A 222 6.71 -0.93 -15.88
N ARG A 223 6.93 -0.71 -17.19
CA ARG A 223 5.87 -0.22 -18.10
C ARG A 223 4.95 -1.28 -18.70
N ASN A 224 5.40 -2.54 -18.77
CA ASN A 224 4.63 -3.68 -19.30
C ASN A 224 5.16 -4.97 -18.63
N GLY A 225 5.29 -4.96 -17.30
CA GLY A 225 6.19 -5.89 -16.59
C GLY A 225 7.64 -5.84 -17.12
N THR A 226 8.37 -6.93 -16.86
CA THR A 226 9.84 -7.07 -16.96
C THR A 226 10.46 -6.79 -18.33
N ALA A 227 9.65 -6.53 -19.36
CA ALA A 227 10.12 -6.18 -20.71
C ALA A 227 10.67 -4.74 -20.84
N ASN A 228 10.48 -3.85 -19.84
CA ASN A 228 11.06 -2.51 -19.84
C ASN A 228 11.17 -1.84 -18.45
N THR A 229 12.40 -1.45 -18.08
CA THR A 229 12.79 -0.76 -16.84
C THR A 229 12.41 0.74 -16.78
N ASP A 230 11.61 1.23 -17.73
CA ASP A 230 11.00 2.57 -17.68
C ASP A 230 9.64 2.47 -16.97
N SER A 231 9.38 3.21 -15.89
CA SER A 231 8.07 3.17 -15.22
C SER A 231 6.95 3.87 -16.00
N LEU A 232 5.72 3.32 -15.91
CA LEU A 232 4.51 3.97 -16.42
C LEU A 232 3.32 3.76 -15.47
N LEU A 233 2.89 4.83 -14.80
CA LEU A 233 1.76 4.81 -13.86
C LEU A 233 0.63 5.72 -14.37
N SER A 234 -0.61 5.24 -14.45
CA SER A 234 -1.79 6.10 -14.61
C SER A 234 -2.77 5.99 -13.46
N ILE A 235 -2.96 7.10 -12.75
CA ILE A 235 -3.94 7.19 -11.66
C ILE A 235 -5.09 8.13 -12.02
N THR A 236 -6.30 7.78 -11.59
CA THR A 236 -7.40 8.73 -11.48
C THR A 236 -7.28 9.40 -10.12
N LEU A 237 -7.03 10.71 -10.09
CA LEU A 237 -6.75 11.46 -8.86
C LEU A 237 -7.98 11.42 -7.93
N PRO A 238 -7.88 10.89 -6.70
CA PRO A 238 -9.06 10.73 -5.84
C PRO A 238 -9.58 12.05 -5.23
N THR A 239 -8.76 13.10 -5.17
CA THR A 239 -9.05 14.34 -4.42
C THR A 239 -8.45 15.58 -5.11
N ASP A 240 -9.01 16.76 -4.84
CA ASP A 240 -8.33 18.03 -5.14
C ASP A 240 -7.12 18.21 -4.19
N GLY A 241 -5.95 18.60 -4.71
CA GLY A 241 -4.79 18.89 -3.87
C GLY A 241 -3.44 18.99 -4.60
N THR A 242 -2.35 19.03 -3.83
CA THR A 242 -0.99 18.94 -4.35
C THR A 242 -0.51 17.50 -4.28
N TYR A 243 -0.09 16.97 -5.42
CA TYR A 243 0.46 15.64 -5.58
C TYR A 243 1.97 15.76 -5.78
N HIS A 244 2.73 14.81 -5.24
CA HIS A 244 4.19 14.78 -5.37
C HIS A 244 4.63 13.53 -6.14
N VAL A 245 5.57 13.68 -7.06
CA VAL A 245 6.11 12.59 -7.87
C VAL A 245 7.58 12.41 -7.48
N ALA A 246 7.94 11.24 -6.97
CA ALA A 246 9.32 10.81 -6.81
C ALA A 246 9.79 10.14 -8.10
N ALA A 247 10.89 10.64 -8.67
CA ALA A 247 11.70 9.91 -9.63
C ALA A 247 12.92 9.34 -8.90
N SER A 248 13.08 8.03 -8.95
CA SER A 248 14.13 7.26 -8.24
C SER A 248 14.61 6.11 -9.12
N SER A 249 15.71 5.46 -8.72
CA SER A 249 16.07 4.13 -9.23
C SER A 249 15.25 3.04 -8.53
N PHE A 250 15.20 1.82 -9.06
CA PHE A 250 14.74 0.65 -8.31
C PHE A 250 15.73 0.30 -7.19
N SER A 251 17.01 0.12 -7.52
CA SER A 251 18.03 -0.29 -6.53
C SER A 251 18.65 0.90 -5.75
N PRO A 252 18.93 0.73 -4.44
CA PRO A 252 19.59 1.77 -3.63
C PRO A 252 20.98 2.19 -4.11
N GLY A 253 21.25 3.49 -4.10
CA GLY A 253 22.56 4.06 -4.40
C GLY A 253 22.94 4.18 -5.88
N GLU A 254 22.05 3.82 -6.81
CA GLU A 254 22.27 3.98 -8.26
C GLU A 254 22.14 5.44 -8.71
N ALA A 255 22.91 5.83 -9.72
CA ALA A 255 23.03 7.23 -10.16
C ALA A 255 23.11 7.32 -11.69
N GLY A 256 22.09 7.91 -12.30
CA GLY A 256 21.93 8.04 -13.75
C GLY A 256 20.89 9.09 -14.14
N ARG A 257 20.78 9.38 -15.44
CA ARG A 257 19.80 10.34 -15.96
C ARG A 257 18.42 9.71 -16.10
N TYR A 258 17.40 10.55 -16.07
CA TYR A 258 16.04 10.14 -16.40
C TYR A 258 15.29 11.27 -17.12
N GLY A 259 14.24 10.89 -17.86
CA GLY A 259 13.18 11.78 -18.30
C GLY A 259 11.88 11.46 -17.57
N LEU A 260 11.16 12.47 -17.10
CA LEU A 260 9.83 12.36 -16.50
C LEU A 260 8.85 13.23 -17.27
N THR A 261 7.73 12.68 -17.73
CA THR A 261 6.64 13.48 -18.32
C THR A 261 5.32 13.17 -17.61
N VAL A 262 4.50 14.21 -17.41
CA VAL A 262 3.22 14.10 -16.70
C VAL A 262 2.11 14.57 -17.63
N ARG A 263 1.13 13.72 -17.92
CA ARG A 263 0.11 13.96 -18.98
C ARG A 263 -1.29 13.76 -18.43
N GLU A 264 -2.15 14.76 -18.58
CA GLU A 264 -3.59 14.59 -18.37
C GLU A 264 -4.20 13.92 -19.61
N ALA A 265 -5.04 12.90 -19.45
CA ALA A 265 -5.73 12.25 -20.56
C ALA A 265 -6.79 13.17 -21.20
N GLU A 266 -7.13 12.95 -22.47
CA GLU A 266 -8.15 13.79 -23.13
C GLU A 266 -9.51 13.72 -22.43
N ALA A 267 -10.15 14.88 -22.26
CA ALA A 267 -11.43 15.04 -21.57
C ALA A 267 -12.57 14.32 -22.31
N GLY A 268 -12.80 13.07 -21.93
CA GLY A 268 -13.73 12.15 -22.60
C GLY A 268 -13.30 10.69 -22.53
N VAL A 269 -12.03 10.40 -22.22
CA VAL A 269 -11.57 9.06 -21.83
C VAL A 269 -12.32 8.64 -20.56
N ARG A 270 -13.22 7.66 -20.67
CA ARG A 270 -13.87 7.04 -19.51
C ARG A 270 -12.82 6.22 -18.75
N THR A 271 -12.52 6.60 -17.51
CA THR A 271 -11.71 5.76 -16.61
C THR A 271 -12.59 4.94 -15.70
N VAL A 272 -13.45 5.58 -14.91
CA VAL A 272 -14.52 4.85 -14.22
C VAL A 272 -15.57 4.48 -15.26
N ARG A 273 -15.66 3.19 -15.60
CA ARG A 273 -16.82 2.66 -16.33
C ARG A 273 -18.04 2.78 -15.43
N PRO A 274 -19.19 3.25 -15.95
CA PRO A 274 -20.42 3.32 -15.18
C PRO A 274 -20.77 1.99 -14.48
N SER A 275 -21.28 2.12 -13.27
CA SER A 275 -22.04 1.08 -12.56
C SER A 275 -23.39 1.70 -12.25
N THR A 276 -24.41 1.45 -13.08
CA THR A 276 -25.75 2.06 -12.90
C THR A 276 -26.58 1.39 -11.79
N GLY A 277 -25.92 0.79 -10.79
CA GLY A 277 -26.53 -0.02 -9.72
C GLY A 277 -27.06 -1.40 -10.18
N ASN A 278 -27.01 -1.71 -11.47
CA ASN A 278 -27.48 -2.98 -12.04
C ASN A 278 -26.37 -3.99 -12.34
N SER A 279 -25.10 -3.57 -12.24
CA SER A 279 -23.91 -4.39 -12.52
C SER A 279 -23.92 -5.71 -11.73
N ARG A 280 -23.58 -6.81 -12.41
CA ARG A 280 -23.43 -8.16 -11.85
C ARG A 280 -21.97 -8.58 -11.84
N VAL A 281 -21.64 -9.48 -10.91
CA VAL A 281 -20.35 -10.17 -10.88
C VAL A 281 -20.51 -11.51 -11.60
N PHE A 282 -19.94 -11.63 -12.80
CA PHE A 282 -19.82 -12.87 -13.55
C PHE A 282 -18.58 -13.60 -13.07
N ALA A 283 -18.77 -14.56 -12.16
CA ALA A 283 -17.66 -15.22 -11.49
C ALA A 283 -17.30 -16.58 -12.12
N LEU A 284 -16.01 -16.79 -12.37
CA LEU A 284 -15.38 -18.09 -12.51
C LEU A 284 -14.63 -18.39 -11.20
N THR A 285 -15.26 -19.20 -10.34
CA THR A 285 -14.68 -19.62 -9.05
C THR A 285 -14.10 -21.03 -9.20
N VAL A 286 -12.81 -21.19 -8.94
CA VAL A 286 -12.06 -22.43 -9.18
C VAL A 286 -11.37 -22.84 -7.89
N GLY A 287 -11.58 -24.08 -7.47
CA GLY A 287 -10.98 -24.63 -6.25
C GLY A 287 -10.54 -26.07 -6.46
N VAL A 288 -9.26 -26.37 -6.24
CA VAL A 288 -8.69 -27.69 -6.53
C VAL A 288 -7.97 -28.22 -5.29
N ALA A 289 -8.60 -29.18 -4.63
CA ALA A 289 -8.09 -29.91 -3.47
C ALA A 289 -7.66 -31.33 -3.87
N ASP A 290 -8.45 -32.00 -4.72
CA ASP A 290 -8.13 -33.32 -5.30
C ASP A 290 -7.65 -33.17 -6.75
N TYR A 291 -6.58 -33.86 -7.11
CA TYR A 291 -5.77 -33.67 -8.33
C TYR A 291 -5.45 -35.01 -9.03
N GLU A 292 -5.40 -35.03 -10.37
CA GLU A 292 -4.98 -36.24 -11.10
C GLU A 292 -3.46 -36.44 -11.12
N ARG A 293 -2.68 -35.35 -11.03
CA ARG A 293 -1.25 -35.32 -11.36
C ARG A 293 -0.31 -35.07 -10.18
N ILE A 294 -0.76 -34.35 -9.16
CA ILE A 294 0.06 -33.81 -8.06
C ILE A 294 -0.55 -34.17 -6.71
N SER A 295 0.08 -33.73 -5.61
CA SER A 295 -0.42 -33.97 -4.26
C SER A 295 -1.77 -33.26 -4.02
N PRO A 296 -2.66 -33.81 -3.18
CA PRO A 296 -3.88 -33.12 -2.80
C PRO A 296 -3.60 -31.98 -1.82
N LEU A 297 -4.39 -30.92 -1.96
CA LEU A 297 -4.54 -29.85 -0.98
C LEU A 297 -5.82 -30.04 -0.15
N ASP A 298 -6.06 -29.10 0.76
CA ASP A 298 -7.02 -29.21 1.84
C ASP A 298 -7.92 -27.94 1.78
N ARG A 299 -9.26 -28.09 1.65
CA ARG A 299 -10.32 -27.04 1.59
C ARG A 299 -10.19 -25.94 0.52
N THR A 300 -9.25 -26.01 -0.41
CA THR A 300 -9.17 -25.08 -1.56
C THR A 300 -10.41 -25.15 -2.47
N ASP A 301 -11.10 -26.29 -2.48
CA ASP A 301 -12.43 -26.47 -3.08
C ASP A 301 -13.56 -25.82 -2.27
N GLU A 302 -13.60 -26.02 -0.94
CA GLU A 302 -14.52 -25.30 -0.05
C GLU A 302 -14.37 -23.78 -0.18
N ASP A 303 -13.17 -23.25 -0.35
CA ASP A 303 -12.92 -21.81 -0.47
C ASP A 303 -13.54 -21.20 -1.74
N ALA A 304 -13.44 -21.89 -2.88
CA ALA A 304 -14.16 -21.48 -4.09
C ALA A 304 -15.68 -21.57 -3.93
N GLU A 305 -16.22 -22.58 -3.22
CA GLU A 305 -17.64 -22.64 -2.87
C GLU A 305 -18.06 -21.49 -1.94
N ARG A 306 -17.25 -21.14 -0.95
CA ARG A 306 -17.50 -20.06 0.03
C ARG A 306 -17.52 -18.69 -0.63
N VAL A 307 -16.59 -18.39 -1.53
CA VAL A 307 -16.59 -17.14 -2.32
C VAL A 307 -17.82 -17.07 -3.24
N SER A 308 -18.13 -18.16 -3.94
CA SER A 308 -19.37 -18.29 -4.74
C SER A 308 -20.64 -18.09 -3.88
N ALA A 309 -20.66 -18.59 -2.65
CA ALA A 309 -21.76 -18.40 -1.70
C ALA A 309 -21.86 -16.97 -1.15
N ALA A 310 -20.75 -16.31 -0.86
CA ALA A 310 -20.71 -14.92 -0.40
C ALA A 310 -21.24 -13.96 -1.47
N LEU A 311 -20.75 -14.06 -2.71
CA LEU A 311 -21.22 -13.24 -3.85
C LEU A 311 -22.71 -13.41 -4.11
N ARG A 312 -23.24 -14.62 -3.92
CA ARG A 312 -24.67 -14.94 -4.03
C ARG A 312 -25.48 -14.36 -2.88
N SER A 313 -24.91 -14.32 -1.66
CA SER A 313 -25.56 -13.80 -0.45
C SER A 313 -25.56 -12.27 -0.41
N ALA A 314 -24.50 -11.62 -0.89
CA ALA A 314 -24.42 -10.19 -1.17
C ALA A 314 -25.32 -9.76 -2.35
N GLY A 315 -25.91 -10.72 -3.06
CA GLY A 315 -26.87 -10.50 -4.15
C GLY A 315 -26.26 -10.10 -5.49
N VAL A 316 -24.93 -10.08 -5.62
CA VAL A 316 -24.19 -9.53 -6.80
C VAL A 316 -23.91 -10.56 -7.89
N LEU A 317 -23.80 -11.85 -7.54
CA LEU A 317 -23.44 -12.93 -8.47
C LEU A 317 -24.40 -13.06 -9.67
N ALA A 318 -23.89 -13.04 -10.89
CA ALA A 318 -24.66 -13.33 -12.11
C ALA A 318 -25.13 -14.80 -12.11
N PRO A 319 -26.35 -15.14 -12.56
CA PRO A 319 -26.84 -16.52 -12.59
C PRO A 319 -26.06 -17.43 -13.55
N GLU A 320 -25.31 -16.86 -14.50
CA GLU A 320 -24.39 -17.53 -15.42
C GLU A 320 -23.06 -17.96 -14.75
N SER A 321 -22.76 -17.47 -13.54
CA SER A 321 -21.48 -17.70 -12.85
C SER A 321 -21.19 -19.18 -12.59
N VAL A 322 -19.93 -19.58 -12.79
CA VAL A 322 -19.49 -20.98 -12.76
C VAL A 322 -18.60 -21.26 -11.54
N THR A 323 -18.85 -22.38 -10.87
CA THR A 323 -17.98 -22.93 -9.81
C THR A 323 -17.42 -24.29 -10.26
N LEU A 324 -16.13 -24.32 -10.56
CA LEU A 324 -15.37 -25.51 -10.96
C LEU A 324 -14.58 -26.05 -9.77
N LEU A 325 -14.76 -27.33 -9.44
CA LEU A 325 -14.15 -27.95 -8.26
C LEU A 325 -13.50 -29.28 -8.63
N ASN A 326 -12.29 -29.55 -8.11
CA ASN A 326 -11.58 -30.83 -8.22
C ASN A 326 -11.64 -31.38 -9.66
N SER A 327 -12.15 -32.60 -9.88
CA SER A 327 -12.26 -33.22 -11.22
C SER A 327 -13.16 -32.50 -12.25
N ARG A 328 -13.76 -31.34 -11.91
CA ARG A 328 -14.43 -30.44 -12.86
C ARG A 328 -13.58 -29.21 -13.20
N ALA A 329 -12.58 -28.86 -12.41
CA ALA A 329 -11.62 -27.80 -12.67
C ALA A 329 -10.53 -28.27 -13.63
N THR A 330 -10.95 -28.73 -14.82
CA THR A 330 -10.03 -29.06 -15.92
C THR A 330 -9.76 -27.83 -16.78
N ARG A 331 -8.61 -27.82 -17.46
CA ARG A 331 -8.22 -26.73 -18.38
C ARG A 331 -9.23 -26.50 -19.49
N ALA A 332 -9.82 -27.58 -20.02
CA ALA A 332 -10.91 -27.48 -21.01
C ALA A 332 -12.18 -26.83 -20.44
N ASN A 333 -12.56 -27.16 -19.19
CA ASN A 333 -13.73 -26.57 -18.54
C ASN A 333 -13.48 -25.11 -18.11
N PHE A 334 -12.25 -24.77 -17.69
CA PHE A 334 -11.85 -23.40 -17.37
C PHE A 334 -12.01 -22.49 -18.59
N GLN A 335 -11.40 -22.87 -19.72
CA GLN A 335 -11.47 -22.09 -20.97
C GLN A 335 -12.91 -21.98 -21.48
N ALA A 336 -13.71 -23.05 -21.40
CA ALA A 336 -15.12 -23.02 -21.76
C ALA A 336 -15.92 -22.06 -20.86
N ALA A 337 -15.76 -22.14 -19.53
CA ALA A 337 -16.47 -21.27 -18.60
C ALA A 337 -16.10 -19.79 -18.78
N LEU A 338 -14.82 -19.46 -18.96
CA LEU A 338 -14.37 -18.10 -19.26
C LEU A 338 -14.97 -17.57 -20.58
N THR A 339 -15.08 -18.44 -21.59
CA THR A 339 -15.72 -18.11 -22.87
C THR A 339 -17.23 -17.88 -22.69
N ASP A 340 -17.94 -18.74 -21.97
CA ASP A 340 -19.39 -18.63 -21.78
C ASP A 340 -19.78 -17.39 -20.96
N LEU A 341 -19.00 -17.06 -19.91
CA LEU A 341 -19.20 -15.85 -19.11
C LEU A 341 -18.99 -14.58 -19.93
N THR A 342 -17.87 -14.47 -20.65
CA THR A 342 -17.53 -13.27 -21.44
C THR A 342 -18.48 -13.02 -22.62
N ASN A 343 -19.14 -14.07 -23.14
CA ASN A 343 -20.22 -13.93 -24.12
C ASN A 343 -21.57 -13.49 -23.52
N ALA A 344 -21.74 -13.55 -22.21
CA ALA A 344 -22.99 -13.20 -21.50
C ALA A 344 -22.96 -11.84 -20.78
N MET A 345 -21.76 -11.30 -20.50
CA MET A 345 -21.55 -10.01 -19.84
C MET A 345 -21.97 -8.79 -20.67
N GLY A 346 -22.40 -7.72 -20.00
CA GLY A 346 -22.54 -6.38 -20.57
C GLY A 346 -21.37 -5.44 -20.22
N GLU A 347 -21.33 -4.27 -20.86
CA GLU A 347 -20.29 -3.24 -20.69
C GLU A 347 -20.12 -2.71 -19.24
N GLU A 348 -21.14 -2.88 -18.39
CA GLU A 348 -21.14 -2.46 -16.98
C GLU A 348 -20.91 -3.60 -15.98
N ASP A 349 -20.63 -4.84 -16.40
CA ASP A 349 -20.44 -5.98 -15.51
C ASP A 349 -18.97 -6.19 -15.07
N LEU A 350 -18.77 -6.95 -13.99
CA LEU A 350 -17.45 -7.36 -13.49
C LEU A 350 -17.21 -8.84 -13.81
N LEU A 351 -16.12 -9.15 -14.51
CA LEU A 351 -15.54 -10.48 -14.55
C LEU A 351 -14.76 -10.70 -13.25
N LEU A 352 -15.07 -11.77 -12.52
CA LEU A 352 -14.28 -12.20 -11.37
C LEU A 352 -13.71 -13.59 -11.64
N ILE A 353 -12.38 -13.72 -11.69
CA ILE A 353 -11.71 -15.01 -11.65
C ILE A 353 -11.18 -15.19 -10.23
N PHE A 354 -11.68 -16.19 -9.51
CA PHE A 354 -11.14 -16.60 -8.21
C PHE A 354 -10.54 -17.99 -8.35
N TYR A 355 -9.28 -18.17 -7.95
CA TYR A 355 -8.59 -19.46 -7.89
C TYR A 355 -8.10 -19.75 -6.47
N SER A 356 -8.21 -21.01 -6.05
CA SER A 356 -7.51 -21.54 -4.88
C SER A 356 -6.98 -22.95 -5.14
N GLY A 357 -5.70 -23.18 -4.86
CA GLY A 357 -5.00 -24.43 -5.19
C GLY A 357 -3.48 -24.28 -5.22
N HIS A 358 -2.80 -25.26 -5.83
CA HIS A 358 -1.37 -25.20 -6.12
C HIS A 358 -1.03 -24.18 -7.21
N GLY A 359 0.11 -23.53 -7.05
CA GLY A 359 0.83 -22.84 -8.12
C GLY A 359 2.32 -23.13 -8.02
N GLU A 360 3.02 -23.10 -9.14
CA GLU A 360 4.44 -23.46 -9.26
C GLU A 360 5.16 -22.46 -10.19
N LYS A 361 6.45 -22.20 -9.93
CA LYS A 361 7.34 -21.35 -10.76
C LYS A 361 8.19 -22.24 -11.69
N VAL A 362 8.08 -22.05 -13.00
CA VAL A 362 8.70 -22.93 -14.02
C VAL A 362 9.95 -22.30 -14.63
N GLU A 363 11.05 -22.48 -13.91
CA GLU A 363 12.41 -22.02 -14.23
C GLU A 363 12.98 -22.48 -15.59
N ASN A 364 13.87 -21.66 -16.16
CA ASN A 364 14.61 -21.88 -17.42
C ASN A 364 13.73 -21.92 -18.70
N MET A 365 12.61 -21.21 -18.70
CA MET A 365 11.79 -20.99 -19.89
C MET A 365 12.35 -19.86 -20.77
N THR A 366 11.79 -19.70 -21.97
CA THR A 366 12.17 -18.66 -22.95
C THR A 366 10.93 -17.96 -23.52
N THR A 367 9.84 -17.97 -22.75
CA THR A 367 8.55 -17.32 -23.03
C THR A 367 8.50 -15.94 -22.40
N GLU A 368 8.89 -15.86 -21.13
CA GLU A 368 9.00 -14.65 -20.31
C GLU A 368 10.43 -14.06 -20.38
N HIS A 369 10.64 -12.86 -19.83
CA HIS A 369 11.93 -12.14 -19.93
C HIS A 369 12.93 -12.50 -18.82
N ASP A 370 12.43 -12.77 -17.61
CA ASP A 370 13.19 -13.16 -16.43
C ASP A 370 13.81 -14.58 -16.59
N GLY A 371 13.08 -15.47 -17.27
CA GLY A 371 13.41 -16.89 -17.47
C GLY A 371 12.44 -17.88 -16.85
N SER A 372 11.29 -17.46 -16.32
CA SER A 372 10.30 -18.32 -15.64
C SER A 372 8.99 -18.45 -16.41
N ALA A 373 7.97 -18.98 -15.72
CA ALA A 373 6.53 -18.78 -15.96
C ALA A 373 5.77 -19.43 -14.79
N GLU A 374 4.74 -18.77 -14.28
CA GLU A 374 3.96 -19.21 -13.11
C GLU A 374 2.68 -19.95 -13.52
N THR A 375 2.32 -21.02 -12.80
CA THR A 375 1.14 -21.83 -13.09
C THR A 375 0.02 -21.66 -12.05
N MET A 376 -1.22 -21.72 -12.53
CA MET A 376 -2.33 -22.27 -11.74
C MET A 376 -2.46 -23.75 -12.08
N GLU A 377 -2.29 -24.63 -11.08
CA GLU A 377 -2.46 -26.06 -11.30
C GLU A 377 -3.95 -26.41 -11.36
N LEU A 378 -4.45 -26.71 -12.57
CA LEU A 378 -5.78 -27.28 -12.76
C LEU A 378 -5.73 -28.80 -12.62
N PHE A 379 -6.89 -29.46 -12.53
CA PHE A 379 -6.97 -30.90 -12.24
C PHE A 379 -6.14 -31.78 -13.19
N ASP A 380 -6.23 -31.49 -14.50
CA ASP A 380 -5.69 -32.27 -15.61
C ASP A 380 -4.42 -31.69 -16.27
N ALA A 381 -4.13 -30.40 -16.06
CA ALA A 381 -2.97 -29.72 -16.63
C ALA A 381 -2.59 -28.43 -15.85
N PRO A 382 -1.35 -27.93 -15.96
CA PRO A 382 -1.06 -26.53 -15.65
C PRO A 382 -1.83 -25.60 -16.60
N LEU A 383 -2.16 -24.42 -16.11
CA LEU A 383 -2.52 -23.24 -16.90
C LEU A 383 -1.52 -22.13 -16.53
N TYR A 384 -0.69 -21.73 -17.48
CA TYR A 384 0.33 -20.71 -17.27
C TYR A 384 -0.27 -19.29 -17.32
N ASP A 385 0.32 -18.36 -16.59
CA ASP A 385 0.25 -16.91 -16.76
C ASP A 385 0.07 -16.42 -18.21
N TYR A 386 1.00 -16.69 -19.13
CA TYR A 386 0.94 -16.26 -20.53
C TYR A 386 -0.23 -16.87 -21.31
N GLU A 387 -0.73 -18.03 -20.87
CA GLU A 387 -1.91 -18.66 -21.45
C GLU A 387 -3.20 -18.03 -20.92
N LEU A 388 -3.25 -17.64 -19.65
CA LEU A 388 -4.35 -16.86 -19.09
C LEU A 388 -4.40 -15.47 -19.73
N ALA A 389 -3.25 -14.79 -19.85
CA ALA A 389 -3.09 -13.56 -20.61
C ALA A 389 -3.65 -13.67 -22.02
N ALA A 390 -3.25 -14.70 -22.78
CA ALA A 390 -3.75 -14.94 -24.13
C ALA A 390 -5.26 -15.25 -24.19
N MET A 391 -5.82 -15.97 -23.19
CA MET A 391 -7.28 -16.15 -23.07
C MET A 391 -8.00 -14.83 -22.75
N MET A 392 -7.34 -13.92 -22.03
CA MET A 392 -7.91 -12.66 -21.57
C MET A 392 -7.66 -11.47 -22.51
N GLU A 393 -6.73 -11.55 -23.46
CA GLU A 393 -6.30 -10.46 -24.36
C GLU A 393 -7.46 -9.62 -24.92
N ASN A 394 -8.54 -10.28 -25.33
CA ASN A 394 -9.68 -9.71 -26.03
C ASN A 394 -10.91 -9.44 -25.13
N ILE A 395 -10.78 -9.55 -23.81
CA ILE A 395 -11.84 -9.24 -22.84
C ILE A 395 -11.82 -7.74 -22.54
N ASP A 396 -12.80 -7.00 -23.07
CA ASP A 396 -13.02 -5.56 -22.82
C ASP A 396 -14.07 -5.34 -21.71
N ALA A 397 -13.78 -5.83 -20.51
CA ALA A 397 -14.64 -5.71 -19.34
C ALA A 397 -13.82 -5.49 -18.06
N ARG A 398 -14.46 -4.89 -17.04
CA ARG A 398 -13.83 -4.76 -15.72
C ARG A 398 -13.49 -6.15 -15.19
N THR A 399 -12.26 -6.36 -14.77
CA THR A 399 -11.80 -7.69 -14.35
C THR A 399 -11.11 -7.62 -12.98
N LEU A 400 -11.53 -8.49 -12.08
CA LEU A 400 -10.86 -8.75 -10.81
C LEU A 400 -10.34 -10.20 -10.83
N LEU A 401 -9.03 -10.37 -10.69
CA LEU A 401 -8.36 -11.66 -10.56
C LEU A 401 -7.93 -11.83 -9.10
N VAL A 402 -8.29 -12.96 -8.48
CA VAL A 402 -7.96 -13.28 -7.08
C VAL A 402 -7.39 -14.69 -7.03
N ILE A 403 -6.13 -14.84 -6.63
CA ILE A 403 -5.43 -16.14 -6.62
C ILE A 403 -4.88 -16.42 -5.21
N ASP A 404 -5.37 -17.51 -4.61
CA ASP A 404 -4.91 -18.05 -3.33
C ASP A 404 -4.07 -19.33 -3.58
N ALA A 405 -2.83 -19.11 -4.02
CA ALA A 405 -1.84 -20.10 -4.46
C ALA A 405 -0.38 -19.59 -4.28
N CYS A 406 0.61 -20.47 -4.34
CA CYS A 406 2.04 -20.10 -4.36
C CYS A 406 2.43 -19.42 -5.67
N PHE A 407 3.46 -18.56 -5.62
CA PHE A 407 4.00 -17.79 -6.77
C PHE A 407 2.92 -16.97 -7.51
N ALA A 408 1.82 -16.63 -6.83
CA ALA A 408 0.66 -16.02 -7.48
C ALA A 408 0.94 -14.61 -8.04
N GLY A 409 2.03 -13.96 -7.64
CA GLY A 409 2.43 -12.63 -8.14
C GLY A 409 2.84 -12.59 -9.62
N GLY A 410 3.32 -13.69 -10.22
CA GLY A 410 3.66 -13.71 -11.67
C GLY A 410 2.46 -13.41 -12.60
N PHE A 411 1.25 -13.52 -12.06
CA PHE A 411 0.01 -13.13 -12.73
C PHE A 411 -0.22 -11.60 -12.81
N ASP A 412 0.65 -10.74 -12.25
CA ASP A 412 0.65 -9.29 -12.51
C ASP A 412 0.73 -8.99 -14.01
N ASN A 413 1.54 -9.77 -14.76
CA ASN A 413 1.63 -9.73 -16.22
C ASN A 413 0.26 -9.88 -16.92
N VAL A 414 -0.73 -10.53 -16.29
CA VAL A 414 -2.09 -10.68 -16.81
C VAL A 414 -2.95 -9.43 -16.54
N ILE A 415 -2.63 -8.68 -15.49
CA ILE A 415 -3.31 -7.43 -15.13
C ILE A 415 -2.81 -6.28 -16.00
N ASP A 416 -1.49 -6.08 -16.04
CA ASP A 416 -0.83 -4.94 -16.69
C ASP A 416 -1.14 -4.78 -18.19
N GLN A 417 -1.39 -5.89 -18.89
CA GLN A 417 -1.74 -5.90 -20.31
C GLN A 417 -2.99 -5.09 -20.68
N ARG A 418 -3.88 -4.75 -19.72
CA ARG A 418 -5.10 -3.96 -19.98
C ARG A 418 -5.48 -3.07 -18.80
N VAL A 419 -5.95 -1.88 -19.12
CA VAL A 419 -6.73 -1.06 -18.19
C VAL A 419 -8.02 -1.77 -17.74
N ASP A 420 -8.59 -1.32 -16.62
CA ASP A 420 -9.77 -1.92 -15.96
C ASP A 420 -9.57 -3.34 -15.39
N ARG A 421 -8.32 -3.78 -15.20
CA ARG A 421 -7.96 -5.01 -14.47
C ARG A 421 -7.42 -4.71 -13.07
N MET A 422 -7.57 -5.67 -12.15
CA MET A 422 -7.04 -5.62 -10.79
C MET A 422 -6.68 -7.03 -10.31
N GLY A 423 -5.54 -7.15 -9.63
CA GLY A 423 -5.02 -8.40 -9.05
C GLY A 423 -5.09 -8.41 -7.53
N ILE A 424 -5.36 -9.57 -6.94
CA ILE A 424 -5.20 -9.85 -5.51
C ILE A 424 -4.55 -11.23 -5.40
N PHE A 425 -3.27 -11.27 -5.05
CA PHE A 425 -2.48 -12.50 -5.06
C PHE A 425 -1.97 -12.82 -3.64
N SER A 426 -1.98 -14.10 -3.27
CA SER A 426 -1.58 -14.56 -1.93
C SER A 426 -0.08 -14.69 -1.72
N SER A 427 0.74 -14.33 -2.68
CA SER A 427 2.19 -14.27 -2.55
C SER A 427 2.76 -13.40 -3.65
N ASP A 428 3.98 -12.92 -3.45
CA ASP A 428 4.79 -12.35 -4.53
C ASP A 428 5.18 -13.43 -5.55
N GLU A 429 5.74 -12.99 -6.68
CA GLU A 429 6.21 -13.83 -7.79
C GLU A 429 7.28 -14.86 -7.35
N ASP A 430 8.14 -14.48 -6.42
CA ASP A 430 9.24 -15.32 -5.90
C ASP A 430 8.91 -16.05 -4.57
N THR A 431 7.66 -16.04 -4.10
CA THR A 431 7.32 -16.49 -2.73
C THR A 431 6.29 -17.63 -2.67
N LEU A 432 6.52 -18.59 -1.76
CA LEU A 432 5.57 -19.65 -1.42
C LEU A 432 4.40 -19.11 -0.57
N SER A 433 3.17 -19.46 -0.93
CA SER A 433 1.96 -19.07 -0.21
C SER A 433 1.75 -19.89 1.07
N LEU A 434 1.17 -19.26 2.09
CA LEU A 434 1.03 -19.81 3.43
C LEU A 434 -0.35 -20.43 3.68
N VAL A 435 -0.38 -21.76 3.75
CA VAL A 435 -1.52 -22.51 4.31
C VAL A 435 -1.62 -22.22 5.80
N ALA A 436 -2.81 -21.83 6.28
CA ALA A 436 -3.03 -21.46 7.67
C ALA A 436 -2.87 -22.66 8.63
N THR A 437 -1.70 -22.83 9.24
CA THR A 437 -1.43 -23.96 10.18
C THR A 437 -2.38 -24.01 11.39
N ARG A 438 -3.07 -22.91 11.69
CA ARG A 438 -4.07 -22.79 12.77
C ARG A 438 -5.51 -23.07 12.32
N GLU A 439 -5.84 -22.73 11.08
CA GLU A 439 -7.10 -23.07 10.39
C GLU A 439 -6.77 -24.13 9.36
N LYS A 440 -6.66 -25.40 9.80
CA LYS A 440 -6.39 -26.52 8.91
C LYS A 440 -7.29 -26.41 7.68
N ALA A 441 -6.64 -26.22 6.53
CA ALA A 441 -7.19 -26.20 5.18
C ALA A 441 -7.79 -24.83 4.73
N GLY A 442 -7.54 -24.40 3.49
CA GLY A 442 -7.94 -23.09 2.97
C GLY A 442 -6.98 -21.94 3.30
N GLY A 443 -6.99 -20.89 2.47
CA GLY A 443 -6.02 -19.78 2.50
C GLY A 443 -6.47 -18.54 3.28
N HIS A 444 -5.54 -17.64 3.55
CA HIS A 444 -5.85 -16.37 4.23
C HIS A 444 -6.60 -15.40 3.31
N ILE A 445 -6.31 -15.40 2.01
CA ILE A 445 -6.90 -14.46 1.05
C ILE A 445 -8.36 -14.80 0.76
N SER A 446 -8.71 -16.08 0.59
CA SER A 446 -10.08 -16.55 0.42
C SER A 446 -10.97 -16.11 1.59
N HIS A 447 -10.46 -16.24 2.82
CA HIS A 447 -11.19 -15.85 4.03
C HIS A 447 -11.43 -14.33 4.07
N ILE A 448 -10.39 -13.53 3.81
CA ILE A 448 -10.49 -12.06 3.87
C ILE A 448 -11.35 -11.54 2.72
N PHE A 449 -11.19 -12.07 1.50
CA PHE A 449 -11.99 -11.69 0.34
C PHE A 449 -13.48 -12.00 0.53
N ARG A 450 -13.78 -13.15 1.16
CA ARG A 450 -15.14 -13.47 1.61
C ARG A 450 -15.68 -12.43 2.61
N GLN A 451 -14.89 -11.98 3.58
CA GLN A 451 -15.32 -10.90 4.50
C GLN A 451 -15.53 -9.55 3.76
N ALA A 452 -14.72 -9.26 2.74
CA ALA A 452 -14.87 -8.06 1.92
C ALA A 452 -16.25 -8.04 1.21
N ILE A 453 -16.59 -9.15 0.54
CA ILE A 453 -17.87 -9.37 -0.16
C ILE A 453 -19.07 -9.36 0.81
N GLU A 454 -18.89 -9.82 2.05
CA GLU A 454 -19.91 -9.78 3.11
C GLU A 454 -20.18 -8.36 3.67
N GLY A 455 -19.56 -7.32 3.11
CA GLY A 455 -19.72 -5.92 3.49
C GLY A 455 -18.60 -5.37 4.36
N GLY A 456 -17.50 -6.11 4.54
CA GLY A 456 -16.32 -5.59 5.25
C GLY A 456 -15.60 -4.46 4.48
N ALA A 457 -15.67 -4.48 3.15
CA ALA A 457 -15.03 -3.51 2.26
C ALA A 457 -15.95 -2.37 1.79
N ASP A 458 -17.14 -2.23 2.38
CA ASP A 458 -17.98 -1.02 2.31
C ASP A 458 -17.50 -0.09 3.44
N LEU A 459 -16.51 0.77 3.14
CA LEU A 459 -15.75 1.48 4.18
C LEU A 459 -16.36 2.83 4.56
N ASP A 460 -17.18 3.44 3.70
CA ASP A 460 -17.92 4.67 4.02
C ASP A 460 -19.44 4.47 4.26
N GLY A 461 -20.00 3.32 3.85
CA GLY A 461 -21.38 2.91 4.15
C GLY A 461 -22.40 3.20 3.05
N ASP A 462 -22.00 3.60 1.84
CA ASP A 462 -22.93 3.80 0.72
C ASP A 462 -23.43 2.48 0.06
N ARG A 463 -22.68 1.38 0.28
CA ARG A 463 -22.85 0.00 -0.20
C ARG A 463 -22.43 -0.28 -1.64
N GLU A 464 -21.68 0.62 -2.26
CA GLU A 464 -20.80 0.29 -3.37
C GLU A 464 -19.49 -0.26 -2.76
N VAL A 465 -18.80 -1.17 -3.46
CA VAL A 465 -17.44 -1.59 -3.09
C VAL A 465 -16.53 -1.17 -4.22
N THR A 466 -15.75 -0.12 -3.97
CA THR A 466 -14.77 0.37 -4.95
C THR A 466 -13.46 -0.41 -4.90
N ALA A 467 -12.69 -0.38 -5.98
CA ALA A 467 -11.38 -1.01 -6.05
C ALA A 467 -10.44 -0.53 -4.92
N GLY A 468 -10.48 0.78 -4.60
CA GLY A 468 -9.66 1.33 -3.52
C GLY A 468 -10.04 0.86 -2.13
N GLU A 469 -11.34 0.71 -1.84
CA GLU A 469 -11.79 0.17 -0.55
C GLU A 469 -11.52 -1.33 -0.42
N LEU A 470 -11.67 -2.09 -1.51
CA LEU A 470 -11.28 -3.49 -1.56
C LEU A 470 -9.78 -3.63 -1.25
N SER A 471 -8.92 -2.86 -1.93
CA SER A 471 -7.47 -2.84 -1.64
C SER A 471 -7.17 -2.51 -0.18
N GLU A 472 -7.80 -1.46 0.37
CA GLU A 472 -7.57 -1.00 1.73
C GLU A 472 -8.07 -2.02 2.78
N PHE A 473 -9.24 -2.63 2.56
CA PHE A 473 -9.77 -3.67 3.45
C PHE A 473 -8.90 -4.93 3.42
N MET A 474 -8.58 -5.44 2.23
CA MET A 474 -7.78 -6.65 2.06
C MET A 474 -6.40 -6.48 2.71
N ARG A 475 -5.70 -5.37 2.45
CA ARG A 475 -4.43 -5.03 3.13
C ARG A 475 -4.62 -4.97 4.65
N ARG A 476 -5.60 -4.21 5.17
CA ARG A 476 -5.81 -4.04 6.62
C ARG A 476 -6.09 -5.35 7.37
N GLN A 477 -6.90 -6.26 6.82
CA GLN A 477 -7.17 -7.53 7.50
C GLN A 477 -6.02 -8.53 7.33
N PHE A 478 -5.29 -8.52 6.22
CA PHE A 478 -4.13 -9.37 6.04
C PHE A 478 -3.04 -9.05 7.07
N TYR A 479 -2.69 -7.77 7.23
CA TYR A 479 -1.74 -7.36 8.27
C TYR A 479 -2.21 -7.76 9.69
N ARG A 480 -3.51 -7.66 9.99
CA ARG A 480 -4.05 -8.14 11.29
C ARG A 480 -3.93 -9.64 11.47
N ALA A 481 -4.21 -10.44 10.43
CA ALA A 481 -4.10 -11.89 10.51
C ALA A 481 -2.66 -12.35 10.78
N VAL A 482 -1.69 -11.73 10.11
CA VAL A 482 -0.24 -11.99 10.32
C VAL A 482 0.19 -11.57 11.73
N LEU A 483 -0.20 -10.37 12.20
CA LEU A 483 0.17 -9.86 13.52
C LEU A 483 -0.48 -10.65 14.69
N GLU A 484 -1.72 -11.14 14.55
CA GLU A 484 -2.40 -11.91 15.60
C GLU A 484 -1.90 -13.36 15.71
N ALA A 485 -1.21 -13.88 14.69
CA ALA A 485 -0.62 -15.22 14.69
C ALA A 485 0.59 -15.30 13.74
N PRO A 486 1.81 -14.91 14.19
CA PRO A 486 3.01 -14.96 13.36
C PRO A 486 3.22 -16.34 12.69
N LEU A 487 3.01 -16.35 11.38
CA LEU A 487 3.02 -17.52 10.51
C LEU A 487 4.45 -17.99 10.20
N ALA A 488 5.11 -18.62 11.17
CA ALA A 488 6.40 -19.25 10.94
C ALA A 488 6.30 -20.29 9.79
N THR A 489 7.17 -20.15 8.79
CA THR A 489 7.21 -21.00 7.59
C THR A 489 8.33 -22.03 7.66
N ASP A 490 8.20 -23.11 6.90
CA ASP A 490 9.30 -24.04 6.59
C ASP A 490 9.98 -23.65 5.25
N ALA A 491 9.80 -22.40 4.79
CA ALA A 491 10.38 -21.92 3.53
C ALA A 491 11.85 -21.54 3.72
N GLU A 492 12.76 -22.31 3.10
CA GLU A 492 14.16 -21.93 2.98
C GLU A 492 14.29 -20.80 1.94
N ASP A 493 14.75 -19.62 2.36
CA ASP A 493 15.21 -18.59 1.42
C ASP A 493 16.33 -19.19 0.56
N PHE A 494 16.12 -19.16 -0.76
CA PHE A 494 17.00 -19.76 -1.77
C PHE A 494 18.44 -19.22 -1.70
N ARG A 495 18.65 -18.09 -1.02
CA ARG A 495 19.92 -17.38 -0.84
C ARG A 495 20.73 -17.90 0.37
N ASP A 496 20.77 -19.23 0.53
CA ASP A 496 21.73 -19.98 1.36
C ASP A 496 21.73 -19.61 2.87
N MET A 497 20.59 -19.16 3.41
CA MET A 497 20.43 -18.75 4.81
C MET A 497 19.16 -19.31 5.45
N GLN A 498 19.31 -20.06 6.55
CA GLN A 498 18.21 -20.66 7.30
C GLN A 498 17.43 -19.62 8.12
N VAL A 499 16.50 -18.92 7.46
CA VAL A 499 15.53 -17.99 8.06
C VAL A 499 14.16 -18.28 7.44
N PRO A 500 13.07 -18.41 8.22
CA PRO A 500 11.74 -18.56 7.66
C PRO A 500 11.31 -17.28 6.94
N GLY A 501 10.96 -17.39 5.65
CA GLY A 501 10.32 -16.32 4.89
C GLY A 501 8.87 -16.07 5.35
N TRP A 502 8.25 -14.98 4.90
CA TRP A 502 6.90 -14.55 5.30
C TRP A 502 6.05 -14.22 4.06
N GLN A 503 4.72 -14.37 4.18
CA GLN A 503 3.78 -14.19 3.08
C GLN A 503 3.30 -12.74 2.99
N HIS A 504 3.21 -12.21 1.77
CA HIS A 504 2.57 -10.93 1.47
C HIS A 504 1.29 -11.09 0.65
N ILE A 505 0.45 -10.07 0.70
CA ILE A 505 -0.68 -9.90 -0.22
C ILE A 505 -0.26 -8.88 -1.28
N VAL A 506 -0.03 -9.34 -2.51
CA VAL A 506 0.07 -8.42 -3.65
C VAL A 506 -1.34 -7.93 -3.93
N ILE A 507 -1.52 -6.61 -3.96
CA ILE A 507 -2.72 -6.01 -4.53
C ILE A 507 -2.27 -4.97 -5.53
N ASP A 508 -2.21 -5.44 -6.78
CA ASP A 508 -2.02 -4.63 -7.96
C ASP A 508 -3.38 -4.19 -8.54
N ARG A 509 -3.38 -3.08 -9.28
CA ARG A 509 -4.52 -2.55 -10.03
C ARG A 509 -4.19 -2.34 -11.51
N GLY A 510 -3.11 -2.93 -12.02
CA GLY A 510 -2.40 -2.58 -13.25
C GLY A 510 -1.74 -1.21 -13.15
N GLY A 511 -0.52 -1.06 -13.66
CA GLY A 511 0.22 0.22 -13.64
C GLY A 511 -0.57 1.36 -14.28
N ASP A 512 -1.17 1.12 -15.45
CA ASP A 512 -2.08 2.07 -16.12
C ASP A 512 -3.57 1.83 -15.76
N GLY A 513 -3.87 1.00 -14.77
CA GLY A 513 -5.11 0.20 -14.73
C GLY A 513 -6.33 0.75 -13.98
N MET A 514 -6.96 -0.13 -13.19
CA MET A 514 -8.29 0.03 -12.60
C MET A 514 -8.34 1.21 -11.61
N PRO A 515 -9.20 2.22 -11.83
CA PRO A 515 -9.29 3.39 -10.96
C PRO A 515 -9.68 3.04 -9.53
N HIS A 516 -9.10 3.74 -8.54
CA HIS A 516 -9.52 3.63 -7.13
C HIS A 516 -11.04 3.79 -6.95
N GLN A 517 -11.65 4.73 -7.68
CA GLN A 517 -13.09 5.03 -7.63
C GLN A 517 -13.95 4.10 -8.49
N GLN A 518 -13.37 3.04 -9.08
CA GLN A 518 -14.12 2.08 -9.86
C GLN A 518 -14.94 1.17 -8.94
N VAL A 519 -16.26 1.31 -9.01
CA VAL A 519 -17.21 0.39 -8.38
C VAL A 519 -17.04 -1.01 -9.00
N LEU A 520 -16.82 -2.00 -8.15
CA LEU A 520 -16.70 -3.41 -8.53
C LEU A 520 -18.00 -4.16 -8.24
N MET A 521 -18.63 -3.88 -7.09
CA MET A 521 -19.82 -4.57 -6.61
C MET A 521 -20.80 -3.57 -6.00
N ASN A 522 -22.11 -3.82 -6.17
CA ASN A 522 -23.18 -3.03 -5.57
C ASN A 522 -23.92 -3.93 -4.56
N LEU A 523 -23.66 -3.78 -3.26
CA LEU A 523 -24.16 -4.73 -2.25
C LEU A 523 -25.67 -4.59 -2.04
N ALA A 524 -26.39 -5.72 -2.12
CA ALA A 524 -27.82 -5.76 -1.89
C ALA A 524 -28.14 -5.40 -0.43
N GLN A 525 -29.30 -4.76 -0.20
CA GLN A 525 -29.75 -4.52 1.18
C GLN A 525 -29.98 -5.86 1.90
N PRO A 526 -29.54 -6.01 3.17
CA PRO A 526 -29.81 -7.21 3.94
C PRO A 526 -31.33 -7.38 4.05
N SER A 527 -31.84 -8.47 3.48
CA SER A 527 -33.28 -8.66 3.31
C SER A 527 -33.99 -8.52 4.66
N GLY A 528 -35.02 -7.68 4.72
CA GLY A 528 -35.70 -7.25 5.95
C GLY A 528 -36.49 -8.36 6.64
N GLY A 529 -35.78 -9.35 7.18
CA GLY A 529 -36.28 -10.50 7.92
C GLY A 529 -37.05 -10.04 9.15
N THR A 530 -38.35 -9.81 8.97
CA THR A 530 -39.22 -9.35 10.05
C THR A 530 -39.36 -10.48 11.06
N LEU A 531 -38.54 -10.41 12.12
CA LEU A 531 -38.65 -11.23 13.32
C LEU A 531 -39.98 -10.88 14.03
N ALA A 532 -41.06 -11.46 13.52
CA ALA A 532 -42.36 -11.46 14.15
C ALA A 532 -42.21 -12.08 15.53
N ARG A 533 -42.24 -11.24 16.57
CA ARG A 533 -42.18 -11.69 17.97
C ARG A 533 -43.41 -12.55 18.26
N ALA A 534 -43.21 -13.86 18.32
CA ALA A 534 -44.16 -14.76 18.93
C ALA A 534 -44.23 -14.45 20.44
N ASN A 535 -45.42 -14.05 20.89
CA ASN A 535 -45.84 -14.07 22.29
C ASN A 535 -46.69 -15.32 22.53
#